data_AF-B1WTQ2-F1
#
_entry.id   AF-B1WTQ2-F1
#
_cell.length_a   1.000
_cell.length_b   1.000
_cell.length_c   1.000
_cell.angle_alpha   90.00
_cell.angle_beta   90.00
_cell.angle_gamma   90.00
#
_symmetry.space_group_name_H-M   'P 1'
#
loop_
_entity.id
_entity.type
_entity.pdbx_description
1 polymer ?
#
loop_
_entity_poly.entity_id
_entity_poly.type
_entity_poly.pdbx_seq_one_letter_code
_entity_poly.pdbx_strand_id
1 'polypeptide(L)' 'MRSPIILWHFKHIGIAIWTYLNQPLFDPNQPMIWETKRFWYLYKIQLLENCFQKDATSQTHYTQ' A
#
# COMPACT_ATOMS: atom_id res chain seq x y z
N MET A 1 -4.46 25.36 11.07
CA MET A 1 -5.04 24.01 10.91
C MET A 1 -4.13 23.22 9.96
N ARG A 2 -3.43 22.19 10.46
CA ARG A 2 -2.55 21.34 9.63
C ARG A 2 -3.46 20.30 8.95
N SER A 3 -3.62 20.38 7.62
CA SER A 3 -4.55 19.51 6.89
C SER A 3 -4.21 18.03 7.11
N PRO A 4 -5.17 17.18 7.53
CA PRO A 4 -4.95 15.75 7.81
C PRO A 4 -4.45 14.97 6.58
N ILE A 5 -4.75 15.50 5.39
CA ILE A 5 -4.36 14.94 4.09
C ILE A 5 -2.84 14.91 3.92
N ILE A 6 -2.12 15.95 4.37
CA ILE A 6 -0.66 16.06 4.21
C ILE A 6 0.03 14.99 5.05
N LEU A 7 -0.42 14.82 6.30
CA LEU A 7 0.11 13.82 7.22
C LEU A 7 -0.10 12.39 6.72
N TRP A 8 -1.29 12.12 6.18
CA TRP A 8 -1.62 10.84 5.57
C TRP A 8 -0.69 10.53 4.39
N HIS A 9 -0.43 11.52 3.53
CA HIS A 9 0.47 11.37 2.39
C HIS A 9 1.90 11.01 2.81
N PHE A 10 2.47 11.72 3.79
CA PHE A 10 3.82 11.43 4.29
C PHE A 10 3.93 10.03 4.90
N LYS A 11 2.90 9.60 5.65
CA LYS A 11 2.85 8.25 6.22
C LYS A 11 2.90 7.17 5.13
N HIS A 12 2.09 7.32 4.08
CA HIS A 12 2.06 6.35 2.98
C HIS A 12 3.34 6.35 2.15
N ILE A 13 3.96 7.50 1.94
CA ILE A 13 5.26 7.58 1.27
C ILE A 13 6.32 6.85 2.11
N GLY A 14 6.36 7.07 3.42
CA GLY A 14 7.31 6.38 4.31
C GLY A 14 7.14 4.86 4.29
N ILE A 15 5.89 4.39 4.32
CA ILE A 15 5.56 2.96 4.23
C ILE A 15 5.97 2.39 2.85
N ALA A 16 5.69 3.11 1.76
CA ALA A 16 6.07 2.68 0.42
C ALA A 16 7.59 2.53 0.27
N ILE A 17 8.35 3.51 0.77
CA ILE A 17 9.82 3.49 0.77
C ILE A 17 10.34 2.31 1.59
N TRP A 18 9.79 2.10 2.80
CA TRP A 18 10.16 0.96 3.63
C TRP A 18 9.89 -0.38 2.93
N THR A 19 8.72 -0.50 2.30
CA THR A 19 8.31 -1.71 1.57
C THR A 19 9.22 -1.98 0.36
N TYR A 20 9.65 -0.93 -0.34
CA TYR A 20 10.61 -1.03 -1.45
C TYR A 20 11.99 -1.48 -0.98
N LEU A 21 12.51 -0.88 0.09
CA LEU A 21 13.83 -1.22 0.62
C LEU A 21 13.87 -2.61 1.28
N ASN A 22 12.75 -3.05 1.82
CA ASN A 22 12.61 -4.35 2.49
C ASN A 22 12.04 -5.44 1.56
N GLN A 23 12.20 -5.30 0.24
CA GLN A 23 11.81 -6.34 -0.70
C GLN A 23 12.59 -7.64 -0.46
N PRO A 24 11.94 -8.81 -0.60
CA PRO A 24 12.64 -10.08 -0.49
C PRO A 24 13.62 -10.25 -1.67
N LEU A 25 14.90 -10.38 -1.37
CA LEU A 25 15.96 -10.46 -2.40
C LEU A 25 16.02 -11.82 -3.09
N PHE A 26 15.51 -12.88 -2.46
CA PHE A 26 15.69 -14.28 -2.88
C PHE A 26 14.39 -15.11 -2.84
N ASP A 27 13.22 -14.48 -2.82
CA ASP A 27 11.94 -15.22 -2.85
C ASP A 27 11.56 -15.59 -4.29
N PRO A 28 11.49 -16.88 -4.65
CA PRO A 28 11.09 -17.31 -5.99
C PRO A 28 9.63 -16.97 -6.33
N ASN A 29 8.78 -16.75 -5.33
CA ASN A 29 7.37 -16.38 -5.52
C ASN A 29 7.18 -14.86 -5.62
N GLN A 30 8.14 -14.07 -5.15
CA GLN A 30 8.08 -12.61 -5.15
C GLN A 30 9.39 -12.02 -5.68
N PRO A 31 9.56 -11.95 -7.01
CA PRO A 31 10.78 -11.41 -7.58
C PRO A 31 10.93 -9.93 -7.22
N MET A 32 12.16 -9.54 -6.86
CA MET A 32 12.50 -8.17 -6.54
C MET A 32 12.23 -7.23 -7.72
N ILE A 33 11.55 -6.11 -7.46
CA ILE A 33 11.21 -5.11 -8.48
C ILE A 33 12.17 -3.92 -8.35
N TRP A 34 13.24 -3.94 -9.12
CA TRP A 34 14.24 -2.85 -9.16
C TRP A 34 13.73 -1.57 -9.83
N GLU A 35 12.80 -1.71 -10.76
CA GLU A 35 12.22 -0.58 -11.48
C GLU A 35 11.29 0.20 -10.55
N THR A 36 11.77 1.33 -10.02
CA THR A 36 11.04 2.12 -9.03
C THR A 36 9.68 2.61 -9.54
N LYS A 37 9.57 2.91 -10.85
CA LYS A 37 8.30 3.26 -11.49
C LYS A 37 7.30 2.10 -11.47
N ARG A 38 7.78 0.88 -11.77
CA ARG A 38 6.98 -0.34 -11.76
C ARG A 38 6.53 -0.68 -10.34
N PHE A 39 7.43 -0.55 -9.36
CA PHE A 39 7.11 -0.71 -7.96
C PHE A 39 6.00 0.25 -7.53
N TRP A 40 6.14 1.55 -7.82
CA TRP A 40 5.15 2.55 -7.45
C TRP A 40 3.76 2.28 -8.05
N TYR A 41 3.72 1.82 -9.29
CA TYR A 41 2.47 1.44 -9.95
C TYR A 41 1.79 0.26 -9.23
N LEU A 42 2.55 -0.80 -8.94
CA LEU A 42 2.04 -1.98 -8.24
C LEU A 42 1.62 -1.67 -6.80
N TYR A 43 2.41 -0.87 -6.07
CA TYR A 43 2.10 -0.44 -4.72
C TYR A 43 0.76 0.32 -4.65
N LYS A 44 0.49 1.19 -5.63
CA LYS A 44 -0.80 1.90 -5.72
C LYS A 44 -1.98 0.96 -5.97
N ILE A 45 -1.80 -0.06 -6.82
CA ILE A 45 -2.83 -1.08 -7.05
C ILE A 45 -3.13 -1.83 -5.76
N GLN A 46 -2.11 -2.33 -5.07
CA GLN A 46 -2.27 -3.01 -3.79
C GLN A 46 -2.93 -2.12 -2.73
N LEU A 47 -2.60 -0.83 -2.69
CA LEU A 47 -3.24 0.11 -1.77
C LEU A 47 -4.74 0.23 -2.06
N LEU A 48 -5.13 0.33 -3.34
CA LEU A 48 -6.52 0.37 -3.77
C LEU A 48 -7.26 -0.92 -3.42
N GLU A 49 -6.67 -2.08 -3.69
CA GLU A 49 -7.23 -3.39 -3.34
C GLU A 49 -7.48 -3.52 -1.83
N ASN A 50 -6.50 -3.10 -1.01
CA ASN A 50 -6.63 -3.11 0.44
C ASN A 50 -7.74 -2.17 0.94
N CYS A 51 -7.88 -0.99 0.34
CA CYS A 51 -8.99 -0.09 0.67
C CYS A 51 -10.33 -0.70 0.27
N PHE A 52 -10.42 -1.28 -0.93
CA PHE A 52 -11.63 -1.92 -1.42
C PHE A 52 -12.07 -3.10 -0.54
N GLN A 53 -11.14 -3.94 -0.09
CA GLN A 53 -11.42 -5.02 0.86
C GLN A 53 -11.90 -4.50 2.22
N LYS A 54 -11.33 -3.40 2.73
CA LYS A 54 -11.76 -2.78 3.99
C LYS A 54 -13.18 -2.23 3.92
N ASP A 55 -13.56 -1.63 2.79
CA ASP A 55 -14.92 -1.14 2.59
C ASP A 55 -15.93 -2.29 2.48
N ALA A 56 -15.55 -3.42 1.88
CA ALA A 56 -16.40 -4.61 1.88
C ALA A 56 -16.63 -5.17 3.30
N THR A 57 -15.61 -5.19 4.16
CA THR A 57 -15.74 -5.65 5.55
C THR A 57 -16.52 -4.70 6.47
N SER A 58 -16.51 -3.39 6.18
CA SER A 58 -17.27 -2.42 6.98
C SER A 58 -18.77 -2.52 6.71
N GLN A 59 -19.18 -2.89 5.50
CA GLN A 59 -20.59 -3.10 5.15
C GLN A 59 -21.20 -4.33 5.83
N THR A 60 -20.41 -5.38 6.07
CA THR A 60 -20.88 -6.59 6.77
C THR A 60 -21.12 -6.38 8.27
N HIS A 61 -20.54 -5.34 8.88
CA HIS A 61 -20.67 -5.07 10.32
C HIS A 61 -21.98 -4.36 10.71
N TYR A 62 -22.77 -3.89 9.75
CA TYR A 62 -24.07 -3.23 10.00
C TYR A 62 -25.29 -4.13 9.75
N THR A 63 -25.06 -5.38 9.33
CA THR A 63 -26.12 -6.37 9.03
C THR A 63 -26.20 -7.52 10.04
N GLN A 64 -25.66 -7.35 11.26
CA GLN A 64 -25.83 -8.30 12.37
C GLN A 64 -26.68 -7.68 13.48
#